data_AF-A0A6I9TLA9-F1
#
_entry.id   AF-A0A6I9TLA9-F1
#
_cell.length_a   1.000
_cell.length_b   1.000
_cell.length_c   1.000
_cell.angle_alpha   90.00
_cell.angle_beta   90.00
_cell.angle_gamma   90.00
#
_symmetry.space_group_name_H-M   'P 1'
#
loop_
_entity.id
_entity.type
_entity.pdbx_description
1 polymer ?
#
loop_
_entity_poly.entity_id
_entity_poly.type
_entity_poly.pdbx_seq_one_letter_code
_entity_poly.pdbx_strand_id
1 'polypeptide(L)'
;MQEPFLMSDMEAPRPKTFRDKLDALRAMAWDAYKSKPISHWILLTLSSLAMLVAFPASSLLSRVYYSNGGTSKWIISWVAVAGWPIPALVLIPMYSILGIFPTPLNLKLVLSYVALGFLSAADNLMYAYGYAYLPASTASLLGSTSLVFTAFFGYLLVKNKINASTINATFVITAAMAIIALDSDSDRYGNVTESQYIMGFIWNILGSLLHGLIFALSELVFIKFLGRRSFHVVLEQQVMVSLFGFLFTTIGLIVSKDYELMASEAKTFKGGRSSYLSVLIWGVVSFQVGILGGTAVLFLASTVLAGVLNSVRVPLTSIAAIILLHDPMSGFKILSLIITFWGFASYIYGNYPQSEDSS
;
A
#
# COMPACT_ATOMS: atom_id res chain seq x y z
N MET A 1 55.20 21.41 -38.91
CA MET A 1 54.17 22.47 -38.92
C MET A 1 52.98 21.87 -39.66
N GLN A 2 51.77 21.66 -39.15
CA GLN A 2 51.02 22.01 -37.93
C GLN A 2 50.05 20.83 -37.68
N GLU A 3 50.10 20.22 -36.49
CA GLU A 3 49.06 20.17 -35.44
C GLU A 3 47.70 19.49 -35.78
N PRO A 4 47.29 18.44 -35.03
CA PRO A 4 46.00 17.77 -35.17
C PRO A 4 44.89 18.44 -34.35
N PHE A 5 43.68 18.45 -34.93
CA PHE A 5 42.42 18.92 -34.34
C PHE A 5 42.11 18.15 -33.03
N LEU A 6 42.29 18.81 -31.89
CA LEU A 6 41.75 18.40 -30.60
C LEU A 6 40.24 18.63 -30.59
N MET A 7 39.49 17.53 -30.65
CA MET A 7 38.07 17.50 -30.31
C MET A 7 38.01 17.69 -28.78
N SER A 8 37.72 18.90 -28.33
CA SER A 8 37.54 19.17 -26.91
C SER A 8 36.31 18.42 -26.41
N ASP A 9 36.51 17.51 -25.47
CA ASP A 9 35.46 16.95 -24.63
C ASP A 9 34.63 18.10 -24.04
N MET A 10 33.41 18.29 -24.55
CA MET A 10 32.41 19.11 -23.89
C MET A 10 31.87 18.31 -22.70
N GLU A 11 32.64 18.25 -21.61
CA GLU A 11 32.11 17.97 -20.28
C GLU A 11 31.04 19.03 -19.98
N ALA A 12 29.77 18.60 -19.88
CA ALA A 12 28.70 19.44 -19.39
C ALA A 12 29.06 19.96 -17.97
N PRO A 13 28.86 21.25 -17.67
CA PRO A 13 29.30 21.82 -16.40
C PRO A 13 28.52 21.19 -15.24
N ARG A 14 29.26 20.60 -14.30
CA ARG A 14 28.75 20.03 -13.05
C ARG A 14 27.95 21.09 -12.26
N PRO A 15 26.71 20.81 -11.81
CA PRO A 15 25.93 21.76 -11.02
C PRO A 15 26.56 21.94 -9.63
N LYS A 16 27.22 23.08 -9.41
CA LYS A 16 27.90 23.40 -8.14
C LYS A 16 26.97 24.03 -7.11
N THR A 17 25.81 24.57 -7.53
CA THR A 17 24.90 25.35 -6.66
C THR A 17 23.59 24.61 -6.44
N PHE A 18 22.93 24.83 -5.29
CA PHE A 18 21.60 24.26 -4.99
C PHE A 18 20.56 24.62 -6.07
N ARG A 19 20.67 25.81 -6.68
CA ARG A 19 19.85 26.24 -7.82
C ARG A 19 20.11 25.41 -9.07
N ASP A 20 21.38 25.15 -9.40
CA ASP A 20 21.75 24.30 -10.55
C ASP A 20 21.27 22.86 -10.36
N LYS A 21 21.30 22.35 -9.12
CA LYS A 21 20.69 21.05 -8.79
C LYS A 21 19.18 21.08 -8.98
N LEU A 22 18.50 22.16 -8.57
CA LEU A 22 17.05 22.33 -8.74
C LEU A 22 16.65 22.45 -10.22
N ASP A 23 17.42 23.18 -11.02
CA ASP A 23 17.17 23.36 -12.44
C ASP A 23 17.46 22.06 -13.22
N ALA A 24 18.50 21.32 -12.85
CA ALA A 24 18.74 19.96 -13.35
C ALA A 24 17.60 19.00 -12.95
N LEU A 25 17.08 19.13 -11.73
CA LEU A 25 15.93 18.36 -11.25
C LEU A 25 14.69 18.64 -12.10
N ARG A 26 14.46 19.92 -12.42
CA ARG A 26 13.34 20.38 -13.24
C ARG A 26 13.47 19.91 -14.68
N ALA A 27 14.65 19.99 -15.26
CA ALA A 27 14.94 19.51 -16.60
C ALA A 27 14.73 17.99 -16.69
N MET A 28 15.25 17.22 -15.73
CA MET A 28 15.09 15.76 -15.69
C MET A 28 13.63 15.34 -15.48
N ALA A 29 12.90 16.02 -14.61
CA ALA A 29 11.46 15.80 -14.43
C ALA A 29 10.68 16.10 -15.74
N TRP A 30 11.09 17.15 -16.46
CA TRP A 30 10.49 17.56 -17.72
C TRP A 30 10.78 16.57 -18.86
N ASP A 31 12.00 16.04 -18.93
CA ASP A 31 12.38 15.03 -19.92
C ASP A 31 11.71 13.67 -19.62
N ALA A 32 11.62 13.28 -18.34
CA ALA A 32 10.84 12.12 -17.92
C ALA A 32 9.35 12.30 -18.30
N TYR A 33 8.79 13.49 -18.08
CA TYR A 33 7.41 13.82 -18.46
C TYR A 33 7.16 13.65 -19.96
N LYS A 34 8.09 14.15 -20.80
CA LYS A 34 8.01 14.01 -22.27
C LYS A 34 8.23 12.58 -22.78
N SER A 35 8.96 11.75 -22.04
CA SER A 35 9.30 10.38 -22.46
C SER A 35 8.11 9.40 -22.48
N LYS A 36 7.00 9.75 -21.82
CA LYS A 36 5.80 8.91 -21.69
C LYS A 36 4.57 9.60 -22.28
N PRO A 37 3.62 8.83 -22.84
CA PRO A 37 2.37 9.41 -23.35
C PRO A 37 1.55 10.01 -22.19
N ILE A 38 0.73 11.03 -22.49
CA ILE A 38 -0.13 11.70 -21.50
C ILE A 38 -1.05 10.70 -20.75
N SER A 39 -1.50 9.64 -21.43
CA SER A 39 -2.31 8.57 -20.83
C SER A 39 -1.62 7.87 -19.65
N HIS A 40 -0.29 7.74 -19.68
CA HIS A 40 0.49 7.18 -18.59
C HIS A 40 0.39 8.04 -17.31
N TRP A 41 0.58 9.36 -17.46
CA TRP A 41 0.52 10.30 -16.35
C TRP A 41 -0.89 10.45 -15.78
N ILE A 42 -1.91 10.41 -16.64
CA ILE A 42 -3.31 10.38 -16.21
C ILE A 42 -3.58 9.13 -15.37
N LEU A 43 -3.20 7.94 -15.87
CA LEU A 43 -3.41 6.68 -15.15
C LEU A 43 -2.64 6.64 -13.84
N LEU A 44 -1.39 7.12 -13.82
CA LEU A 44 -0.58 7.17 -12.61
C LEU A 44 -1.21 8.09 -11.57
N THR A 45 -1.66 9.28 -11.98
CA THR A 45 -2.30 10.26 -11.08
C THR A 45 -3.62 9.72 -10.54
N LEU A 46 -4.46 9.15 -11.40
CA LEU A 46 -5.74 8.57 -11.00
C LEU A 46 -5.54 7.39 -10.03
N SER A 47 -4.59 6.50 -10.32
CA SER A 47 -4.27 5.36 -9.46
C SER A 47 -3.70 5.81 -8.11
N SER A 48 -2.88 6.86 -8.11
CA SER A 48 -2.33 7.45 -6.89
C SER A 48 -3.43 8.05 -6.02
N LEU A 49 -4.33 8.83 -6.61
CA LEU A 49 -5.47 9.42 -5.90
C LEU A 49 -6.42 8.34 -5.38
N ALA A 50 -6.73 7.33 -6.20
CA ALA A 50 -7.55 6.20 -5.80
C ALA A 50 -6.95 5.49 -4.58
N MET A 51 -5.65 5.21 -4.60
CA MET A 51 -4.94 4.60 -3.48
C MET A 51 -4.97 5.49 -2.22
N LEU A 52 -4.68 6.78 -2.36
CA LEU A 52 -4.61 7.74 -1.25
C LEU A 52 -5.96 8.04 -0.61
N VAL A 53 -7.09 7.82 -1.31
CA VAL A 53 -8.44 8.03 -0.77
C VAL A 53 -9.05 6.73 -0.28
N ALA A 54 -8.93 5.65 -1.05
CA ALA A 54 -9.68 4.42 -0.80
C ALA A 54 -9.09 3.60 0.35
N PHE A 55 -7.77 3.62 0.56
CA PHE A 55 -7.20 2.92 1.70
C PHE A 55 -7.46 3.59 3.06
N PRO A 56 -7.38 4.93 3.23
CA PRO A 56 -7.87 5.56 4.45
C PRO A 56 -9.34 5.27 4.69
N ALA A 57 -10.19 5.36 3.66
CA ALA A 57 -11.60 5.05 3.77
C ALA A 57 -11.86 3.62 4.27
N SER A 58 -11.20 2.60 3.69
CA SER A 58 -11.32 1.20 4.13
C SER A 58 -10.79 0.97 5.54
N SER A 59 -9.69 1.65 5.93
CA SER A 59 -9.16 1.60 7.30
C SER A 59 -10.17 2.14 8.31
N LEU A 60 -10.78 3.29 8.02
CA LEU A 60 -11.80 3.91 8.86
C LEU A 60 -13.08 3.06 8.92
N LEU A 61 -13.54 2.52 7.79
CA LEU A 61 -14.70 1.63 7.73
C LEU A 61 -14.48 0.36 8.55
N SER A 62 -13.28 -0.23 8.49
CA SER A 62 -12.91 -1.37 9.33
C SER A 62 -12.98 -1.02 10.82
N ARG A 63 -12.54 0.19 11.19
CA ARG A 63 -12.66 0.68 12.57
C ARG A 63 -14.09 0.96 13.00
N VAL A 64 -14.91 1.53 12.12
CA VAL A 64 -16.34 1.74 12.34
C VAL A 64 -17.05 0.39 12.53
N TYR A 65 -16.67 -0.64 11.78
CA TYR A 65 -17.20 -1.98 11.96
C TYR A 65 -16.94 -2.50 13.38
N TYR A 66 -15.69 -2.46 13.86
CA TYR A 66 -15.38 -2.95 15.22
C TYR A 66 -15.98 -2.07 16.32
N SER A 67 -15.97 -0.74 16.15
CA SER A 67 -16.51 0.18 17.17
C SER A 67 -18.03 0.11 17.32
N ASN A 68 -18.74 -0.29 16.26
CA ASN A 68 -20.20 -0.42 16.25
C ASN A 68 -20.70 -1.84 16.53
N GLY A 69 -19.83 -2.75 16.98
CA GLY A 69 -20.21 -4.08 17.47
C GLY A 69 -19.91 -5.25 16.54
N GLY A 70 -19.19 -5.02 15.44
CA GLY A 70 -18.58 -6.09 14.65
C GLY A 70 -17.44 -6.76 15.44
N THR A 71 -17.34 -8.08 15.33
CA THR A 71 -16.40 -8.89 16.14
C THR A 71 -15.55 -9.82 15.30
N SER A 72 -16.09 -10.32 14.18
CA SER A 72 -15.35 -11.21 13.30
C SER A 72 -14.24 -10.47 12.54
N LYS A 73 -13.01 -11.01 12.65
CA LYS A 73 -11.86 -10.58 11.86
C LYS A 73 -11.88 -11.17 10.45
N TRP A 74 -12.46 -12.36 10.30
CA TRP A 74 -12.60 -13.02 9.01
C TRP A 74 -13.56 -12.28 8.09
N ILE A 75 -14.64 -11.67 8.62
CA ILE A 75 -15.54 -10.84 7.83
C ILE A 75 -14.79 -9.65 7.22
N ILE A 76 -14.01 -8.90 8.02
CA ILE A 76 -13.23 -7.76 7.49
C ILE A 76 -12.14 -8.23 6.51
N SER A 77 -11.45 -9.32 6.81
CA SER A 77 -10.48 -9.90 5.87
C SER A 77 -11.12 -10.33 4.55
N TRP A 78 -12.33 -10.90 4.61
CA TRP A 78 -13.13 -11.28 3.44
C TRP A 78 -13.61 -10.06 2.65
N VAL A 79 -14.08 -9.02 3.33
CA VAL A 79 -14.50 -7.74 2.72
C VAL A 79 -13.36 -7.11 1.90
N ALA A 80 -12.12 -7.22 2.36
CA ALA A 80 -10.96 -6.66 1.65
C ALA A 80 -10.73 -7.26 0.24
N VAL A 81 -11.26 -8.45 -0.04
CA VAL A 81 -11.07 -9.18 -1.31
C VAL A 81 -12.37 -9.60 -1.99
N ALA A 82 -13.52 -9.45 -1.34
CA ALA A 82 -14.84 -9.71 -1.94
C ALA A 82 -15.13 -8.82 -3.17
N GLY A 83 -14.39 -7.74 -3.33
CA GLY A 83 -14.47 -6.83 -4.48
C GLY A 83 -13.79 -7.34 -5.75
N TRP A 84 -13.22 -8.55 -5.76
CA TRP A 84 -12.53 -9.13 -6.92
C TRP A 84 -13.32 -9.06 -8.26
N PRO A 85 -14.67 -9.08 -8.30
CA PRO A 85 -15.39 -8.94 -9.56
C PRO A 85 -15.28 -7.54 -10.19
N ILE A 86 -15.02 -6.49 -9.39
CA ILE A 86 -14.97 -5.10 -9.89
C ILE A 86 -13.92 -4.93 -11.01
N PRO A 87 -12.63 -5.31 -10.83
CA PRO A 87 -11.67 -5.25 -11.93
C PRO A 87 -12.00 -6.22 -13.08
N ALA A 88 -12.67 -7.35 -12.81
CA ALA A 88 -13.12 -8.26 -13.86
C ALA A 88 -14.19 -7.62 -14.77
N LEU A 89 -15.11 -6.84 -14.19
CA LEU A 89 -16.11 -6.08 -14.94
C LEU A 89 -15.47 -5.03 -15.87
N VAL A 90 -14.30 -4.49 -15.50
CA VAL A 90 -13.53 -3.58 -16.36
C VAL A 90 -12.82 -4.34 -17.50
N LEU A 91 -12.39 -5.58 -17.26
CA LEU A 91 -11.73 -6.43 -18.26
C LEU A 91 -12.67 -6.97 -19.34
N ILE A 92 -13.91 -7.32 -18.99
CA ILE A 92 -14.88 -7.91 -19.94
C ILE A 92 -15.04 -7.08 -21.24
N PRO A 93 -15.28 -5.75 -21.20
CA PRO A 93 -15.37 -4.93 -22.41
C PRO A 93 -14.02 -4.79 -23.13
N MET A 94 -12.89 -4.84 -22.40
CA MET A 94 -11.57 -4.80 -23.03
C MET A 94 -11.31 -6.02 -23.91
N TYR A 95 -11.72 -7.21 -23.48
CA TYR A 95 -11.57 -8.41 -24.29
C TYR A 95 -12.62 -8.51 -25.39
N SER A 96 -13.87 -8.18 -25.07
CA SER A 96 -14.99 -8.41 -25.99
C SER A 96 -15.12 -7.33 -27.06
N ILE A 97 -14.83 -6.07 -26.74
CA ILE A 97 -15.04 -4.91 -27.63
C ILE A 97 -13.73 -4.46 -28.25
N LEU A 98 -12.65 -4.35 -27.46
CA LEU A 98 -11.35 -3.88 -27.93
C LEU A 98 -10.49 -4.99 -28.54
N GLY A 99 -10.95 -6.25 -28.52
CA GLY A 99 -10.25 -7.39 -29.10
C GLY A 99 -8.89 -7.69 -28.46
N ILE A 100 -8.70 -7.28 -27.19
CA ILE A 100 -7.47 -7.58 -26.45
C ILE A 100 -7.50 -9.06 -26.05
N PHE A 101 -6.40 -9.77 -26.28
CA PHE A 101 -6.28 -11.18 -25.89
C PHE A 101 -5.83 -11.30 -24.43
N PRO A 102 -6.46 -12.18 -23.62
CA PRO A 102 -6.00 -12.46 -22.26
C PRO A 102 -4.59 -13.02 -22.24
N THR A 103 -3.83 -12.70 -21.18
CA THR A 103 -2.48 -13.27 -21.01
C THR A 103 -2.58 -14.80 -20.85
N PRO A 104 -1.81 -15.59 -21.62
CA PRO A 104 -1.84 -17.04 -21.53
C PRO A 104 -1.38 -17.50 -20.14
N LEU A 105 -2.25 -18.26 -19.47
CA LEU A 105 -1.95 -18.82 -18.15
C LEU A 105 -0.96 -19.97 -18.29
N ASN A 106 0.17 -19.86 -17.59
CA ASN A 106 1.10 -20.96 -17.39
C ASN A 106 1.10 -21.37 -15.92
N LEU A 107 1.55 -22.60 -15.63
CA LEU A 107 1.53 -23.15 -14.27
C LEU A 107 2.30 -22.27 -13.27
N LYS A 108 3.44 -21.71 -13.67
CA LYS A 108 4.25 -20.85 -12.79
C LYS A 108 3.51 -19.55 -12.43
N LEU A 109 2.81 -18.95 -13.38
CA LEU A 109 2.02 -17.74 -13.17
C LEU A 109 0.82 -18.02 -12.26
N VAL A 110 0.10 -19.13 -12.50
CA VAL A 110 -1.03 -19.54 -11.65
C VAL A 110 -0.56 -19.80 -10.22
N LEU A 111 0.53 -20.55 -10.03
CA LEU A 111 1.12 -20.77 -8.70
C LEU A 111 1.54 -19.45 -8.04
N SER A 112 2.05 -18.49 -8.81
CA SER A 112 2.40 -17.15 -8.29
C SER A 112 1.15 -16.40 -7.83
N TYR A 113 0.04 -16.47 -8.57
CA TYR A 113 -1.23 -15.86 -8.16
C TYR A 113 -1.85 -16.54 -6.94
N VAL A 114 -1.79 -17.87 -6.85
CA VAL A 114 -2.24 -18.60 -5.65
C VAL A 114 -1.43 -18.18 -4.43
N ALA A 115 -0.10 -18.13 -4.57
CA ALA A 115 0.79 -17.71 -3.48
C ALA A 115 0.52 -16.26 -3.05
N LEU A 116 0.42 -15.32 -4.00
CA LEU A 116 0.08 -13.93 -3.71
C LEU A 116 -1.32 -13.79 -3.09
N GLY A 117 -2.31 -14.56 -3.55
CA GLY A 117 -3.65 -14.57 -2.98
C GLY A 117 -3.66 -15.10 -1.54
N PHE A 118 -2.89 -16.15 -1.25
CA PHE A 118 -2.72 -16.65 0.12
C PHE A 118 -2.06 -15.61 1.03
N LEU A 119 -0.95 -15.00 0.58
CA LEU A 119 -0.29 -13.94 1.33
C LEU A 119 -1.22 -12.74 1.54
N SER A 120 -2.02 -12.38 0.54
CA SER A 120 -3.01 -11.30 0.67
C SER A 120 -4.12 -11.64 1.67
N ALA A 121 -4.63 -12.87 1.70
CA ALA A 121 -5.61 -13.30 2.70
C ALA A 121 -5.03 -13.24 4.13
N ALA A 122 -3.78 -13.66 4.30
CA ALA A 122 -3.07 -13.55 5.56
C ALA A 122 -2.83 -12.08 5.95
N ASP A 123 -2.38 -11.22 5.03
CA ASP A 123 -2.16 -9.78 5.23
C ASP A 123 -3.44 -9.08 5.72
N ASN A 124 -4.54 -9.32 5.01
CA ASN A 124 -5.85 -8.76 5.36
C ASN A 124 -6.32 -9.24 6.74
N LEU A 125 -6.06 -10.50 7.10
CA LEU A 125 -6.38 -11.01 8.43
C LEU A 125 -5.53 -10.32 9.50
N MET A 126 -4.22 -10.19 9.30
CA MET A 126 -3.31 -9.51 10.24
C MET A 126 -3.75 -8.06 10.48
N TYR A 127 -4.07 -7.31 9.41
CA TYR A 127 -4.61 -5.96 9.54
C TYR A 127 -6.00 -5.92 10.20
N ALA A 128 -6.87 -6.90 9.94
CA ALA A 128 -8.15 -7.01 10.63
C ALA A 128 -7.96 -7.19 12.15
N TYR A 129 -6.96 -7.95 12.60
CA TYR A 129 -6.58 -8.02 14.01
C TYR A 129 -6.02 -6.70 14.54
N GLY A 130 -5.21 -5.99 13.74
CA GLY A 130 -4.74 -4.64 14.07
C GLY A 130 -5.89 -3.67 14.32
N TYR A 131 -6.82 -3.54 13.37
CA TYR A 131 -7.98 -2.66 13.49
C TYR A 131 -8.97 -3.07 14.58
N ALA A 132 -9.01 -4.34 14.98
CA ALA A 132 -9.87 -4.79 16.06
C ALA A 132 -9.43 -4.26 17.44
N TYR A 133 -8.13 -4.00 17.63
CA TYR A 133 -7.56 -3.69 18.95
C TYR A 133 -6.83 -2.35 19.04
N LEU A 134 -6.49 -1.73 17.91
CA LEU A 134 -5.81 -0.44 17.86
C LEU A 134 -6.73 0.68 17.34
N PRO A 135 -6.55 1.93 17.80
CA PRO A 135 -7.09 3.09 17.10
C PRO A 135 -6.64 3.12 15.63
N ALA A 136 -7.43 3.73 14.74
CA ALA A 136 -7.07 3.81 13.33
C ALA A 136 -5.78 4.61 13.14
N SER A 137 -5.59 5.67 13.92
CA SER A 137 -4.38 6.48 13.91
C SER A 137 -3.12 5.67 14.25
N THR A 138 -3.23 4.74 15.20
CA THR A 138 -2.10 3.93 15.68
C THR A 138 -1.80 2.80 14.71
N ALA A 139 -2.83 2.09 14.26
CA ALA A 139 -2.70 1.06 13.22
C ALA A 139 -2.09 1.65 11.93
N SER A 140 -2.50 2.85 11.54
CA SER A 140 -1.93 3.58 10.40
C SER A 140 -0.44 3.89 10.60
N LEU A 141 -0.08 4.46 11.75
CA LEU A 141 1.31 4.79 12.05
C LEU A 141 2.20 3.54 12.12
N LEU A 142 1.75 2.46 12.73
CA LEU A 142 2.46 1.17 12.66
C LEU A 142 2.49 0.61 11.23
N GLY A 143 1.47 0.91 10.42
CA GLY A 143 1.41 0.67 8.99
C GLY A 143 2.55 1.32 8.20
N SER A 144 3.13 2.41 8.69
CA SER A 144 4.29 3.07 8.05
C SER A 144 5.53 2.18 7.97
N THR A 145 5.66 1.21 8.88
CA THR A 145 6.77 0.24 8.87
C THR A 145 6.77 -0.61 7.60
N SER A 146 5.65 -0.68 6.87
CA SER A 146 5.58 -1.32 5.55
C SER A 146 6.58 -0.72 4.56
N LEU A 147 6.94 0.58 4.68
CA LEU A 147 7.98 1.18 3.84
C LEU A 147 9.36 0.55 4.10
N VAL A 148 9.68 0.29 5.37
CA VAL A 148 10.93 -0.37 5.77
C VAL A 148 11.01 -1.76 5.17
N PHE A 149 9.94 -2.54 5.31
CA PHE A 149 9.89 -3.90 4.76
C PHE A 149 9.85 -3.90 3.23
N THR A 150 9.18 -2.92 2.62
CA THR A 150 9.18 -2.73 1.16
C THR A 150 10.59 -2.42 0.63
N ALA A 151 11.34 -1.56 1.30
CA ALA A 151 12.73 -1.28 0.95
C ALA A 151 13.62 -2.51 1.12
N PHE A 152 13.45 -3.24 2.23
CA PHE A 152 14.18 -4.48 2.52
C PHE A 152 13.92 -5.58 1.47
N PHE A 153 12.66 -5.90 1.17
CA PHE A 153 12.31 -6.92 0.17
C PHE A 153 12.57 -6.44 -1.27
N GLY A 154 12.44 -5.14 -1.54
CA GLY A 154 12.83 -4.55 -2.82
C GLY A 154 14.32 -4.73 -3.09
N TYR A 155 15.18 -4.57 -2.07
CA TYR A 155 16.60 -4.88 -2.17
C TYR A 155 16.84 -6.39 -2.33
N LEU A 156 16.24 -7.23 -1.49
CA LEU A 156 16.51 -8.66 -1.45
C LEU A 156 16.00 -9.42 -2.70
N LEU A 157 14.78 -9.11 -3.15
CA LEU A 157 14.07 -9.87 -4.18
C LEU A 157 14.14 -9.21 -5.55
N VAL A 158 13.99 -7.89 -5.61
CA VAL A 158 13.97 -7.11 -6.87
C VAL A 158 15.35 -6.56 -7.23
N LYS A 159 16.32 -6.60 -6.30
CA LYS A 159 17.67 -6.04 -6.43
C LYS A 159 17.69 -4.52 -6.62
N ASN A 160 16.74 -3.83 -5.98
CA ASN A 160 16.76 -2.36 -5.91
C ASN A 160 17.99 -1.87 -5.12
N LYS A 161 18.61 -0.76 -5.53
CA LYS A 161 19.76 -0.19 -4.81
C LYS A 161 19.28 0.48 -3.51
N ILE A 162 19.95 0.20 -2.38
CA ILE A 162 19.75 0.92 -1.12
C ILE A 162 20.71 2.11 -1.09
N ASN A 163 20.18 3.32 -0.93
CA ASN A 163 20.96 4.54 -0.71
C ASN A 163 20.98 4.93 0.78
N ALA A 164 21.90 5.82 1.17
CA ALA A 164 22.03 6.30 2.54
C ALA A 164 20.72 6.91 3.08
N SER A 165 19.93 7.56 2.23
CA SER A 165 18.64 8.14 2.62
C SER A 165 17.59 7.09 2.97
N THR A 166 17.63 5.93 2.29
CA THR A 166 16.75 4.78 2.58
C THR A 166 17.10 4.15 3.93
N ILE A 167 18.38 4.09 4.26
CA ILE A 167 18.85 3.66 5.59
C ILE A 167 18.40 4.66 6.65
N ASN A 168 18.56 5.97 6.41
CA ASN A 168 18.09 7.02 7.31
C ASN A 168 16.57 6.93 7.54
N ALA A 169 15.79 6.81 6.47
CA ALA A 169 14.34 6.63 6.56
C ALA A 169 13.95 5.40 7.38
N THR A 170 14.67 4.29 7.19
CA THR A 170 14.46 3.05 7.96
C THR A 170 14.68 3.27 9.45
N PHE A 171 15.78 3.92 9.83
CA PHE A 171 16.08 4.23 11.22
C PHE A 171 15.01 5.14 11.84
N VAL A 172 14.64 6.21 11.13
CA VAL A 172 13.65 7.19 11.58
C VAL A 172 12.26 6.57 11.79
N ILE A 173 11.79 5.75 10.84
CA ILE A 173 10.47 5.08 10.94
C ILE A 173 10.46 4.05 12.07
N THR A 174 11.58 3.33 12.26
CA THR A 174 11.71 2.39 13.38
C THR A 174 11.66 3.12 14.73
N ALA A 175 12.30 4.29 14.84
CA ALA A 175 12.20 5.14 16.02
C ALA A 175 10.77 5.64 16.25
N ALA A 176 10.06 6.04 15.19
CA ALA A 176 8.66 6.46 15.27
C ALA A 176 7.74 5.36 15.81
N MET A 177 7.95 4.11 15.35
CA MET A 177 7.25 2.93 15.88
C MET A 177 7.57 2.69 17.36
N ALA A 178 8.83 2.79 17.77
CA ALA A 178 9.22 2.64 19.18
C ALA A 178 8.55 3.68 20.07
N ILE A 179 8.43 4.93 19.60
CA ILE A 179 7.74 6.00 20.32
C ILE A 179 6.25 5.67 20.54
N ILE A 180 5.58 5.07 19.54
CA ILE A 180 4.18 4.63 19.68
C ILE A 180 4.08 3.49 20.70
N ALA A 181 5.04 2.56 20.70
CA ALA A 181 5.05 1.46 21.67
C ALA A 181 5.10 1.98 23.12
N LEU A 182 5.83 3.07 23.35
CA LEU A 182 5.93 3.73 24.66
C LEU A 182 4.64 4.44 25.09
N ASP A 183 3.73 4.71 24.15
CA ASP A 183 2.47 5.43 24.39
C ASP A 183 1.28 4.50 24.70
N SER A 184 1.54 3.22 24.96
CA SER A 184 0.50 2.19 25.05
C SER A 184 -0.58 2.43 26.11
N ASP A 185 -0.33 3.22 27.15
CA ASP A 185 -1.32 3.51 28.20
C ASP A 185 -2.31 4.62 27.82
N SER A 186 -1.86 5.63 27.08
CA SER A 186 -2.72 6.75 26.66
C SER A 186 -3.51 6.45 25.37
N ASP A 187 -3.10 5.40 24.66
CA ASP A 187 -3.61 5.04 23.33
C ASP A 187 -4.77 4.01 23.35
N ARG A 188 -5.02 3.39 24.51
CA ARG A 188 -6.10 2.39 24.63
C ARG A 188 -7.46 3.09 24.55
N TYR A 189 -8.36 2.54 23.74
CA TYR A 189 -9.73 3.01 23.62
C TYR A 189 -10.72 1.94 24.12
N GLY A 190 -11.80 2.39 24.75
CA GLY A 190 -12.86 1.49 25.24
C GLY A 190 -12.35 0.43 26.21
N ASN A 191 -12.89 -0.79 26.08
CA ASN A 191 -12.60 -1.93 26.98
C ASN A 191 -11.49 -2.86 26.45
N VAL A 192 -10.53 -2.34 25.69
CA VAL A 192 -9.41 -3.15 25.16
C VAL A 192 -8.39 -3.42 26.26
N THR A 193 -8.06 -4.69 26.49
CA THR A 193 -7.05 -5.07 27.48
C THR A 193 -5.63 -4.83 26.96
N GLU A 194 -4.66 -4.72 27.86
CA GLU A 194 -3.24 -4.56 27.48
C GLU A 194 -2.75 -5.68 26.55
N SER A 195 -3.11 -6.94 26.86
CA SER A 195 -2.76 -8.09 26.02
C SER A 195 -3.36 -7.99 24.62
N GLN A 196 -4.61 -7.53 24.50
CA GLN A 196 -5.26 -7.31 23.20
C GLN A 196 -4.59 -6.19 22.41
N TYR A 197 -4.21 -5.10 23.08
CA TYR A 197 -3.47 -4.00 22.47
C TYR A 197 -2.12 -4.47 21.91
N ILE A 198 -1.32 -5.20 22.72
CA ILE A 198 -0.04 -5.78 22.29
C ILE A 198 -0.24 -6.74 21.11
N MET A 199 -1.28 -7.56 21.16
CA MET A 199 -1.62 -8.47 20.07
C MET A 199 -1.94 -7.70 18.78
N GLY A 200 -2.75 -6.64 18.87
CA GLY A 200 -3.02 -5.74 17.74
C GLY A 200 -1.77 -5.09 17.19
N PHE A 201 -0.86 -4.65 18.06
CA PHE A 201 0.42 -4.04 17.71
C PHE A 201 1.30 -5.01 16.90
N ILE A 202 1.47 -6.24 17.39
CA ILE A 202 2.27 -7.29 16.73
C ILE A 202 1.65 -7.65 15.38
N TRP A 203 0.35 -7.93 15.33
CA TRP A 203 -0.31 -8.29 14.07
C TRP A 203 -0.22 -7.18 13.03
N ASN A 204 -0.31 -5.90 13.44
CA ASN A 204 -0.21 -4.79 12.50
C ASN A 204 1.21 -4.65 11.92
N ILE A 205 2.26 -4.93 12.69
CA ILE A 205 3.65 -4.96 12.19
C ILE A 205 3.85 -6.14 11.24
N LEU A 206 3.33 -7.32 11.60
CA LEU A 206 3.40 -8.52 10.74
C LEU A 206 2.63 -8.30 9.43
N GLY A 207 1.48 -7.63 9.47
CA GLY A 207 0.76 -7.18 8.27
C GLY A 207 1.64 -6.27 7.42
N SER A 208 2.24 -5.23 8.01
CA SER A 208 3.17 -4.34 7.29
C SER A 208 4.35 -5.06 6.64
N LEU A 209 4.92 -6.07 7.31
CA LEU A 209 5.96 -6.95 6.75
C LEU A 209 5.44 -7.70 5.53
N LEU A 210 4.28 -8.34 5.67
CA LEU A 210 3.68 -9.15 4.62
C LEU A 210 3.26 -8.30 3.42
N HIS A 211 2.72 -7.11 3.66
CA HIS A 211 2.39 -6.13 2.63
C HIS A 211 3.61 -5.72 1.79
N GLY A 212 4.74 -5.43 2.44
CA GLY A 212 6.00 -5.14 1.75
C GLY A 212 6.51 -6.32 0.91
N LEU A 213 6.34 -7.55 1.41
CA LEU A 213 6.67 -8.76 0.66
C LEU A 213 5.75 -8.95 -0.56
N ILE A 214 4.44 -8.74 -0.40
CA ILE A 214 3.45 -8.82 -1.48
C ILE A 214 3.79 -7.85 -2.61
N PHE A 215 4.20 -6.61 -2.28
CA PHE A 215 4.62 -5.63 -3.29
C PHE A 215 5.84 -6.10 -4.08
N ALA A 216 6.89 -6.57 -3.38
CA ALA A 216 8.10 -7.06 -4.04
C ALA A 216 7.85 -8.29 -4.92
N LEU A 217 7.04 -9.25 -4.45
CA LEU A 217 6.67 -10.43 -5.22
C LEU A 217 5.76 -10.08 -6.42
N SER A 218 4.84 -9.13 -6.24
CA SER A 218 3.98 -8.63 -7.31
C SER A 218 4.81 -7.95 -8.41
N GLU A 219 5.82 -7.15 -8.06
CA GLU A 219 6.75 -6.58 -9.04
C GLU A 219 7.54 -7.68 -9.77
N LEU A 220 7.99 -8.73 -9.08
CA LEU A 220 8.67 -9.85 -9.72
C LEU A 220 7.76 -10.59 -10.72
N VAL A 221 6.46 -10.74 -10.43
CA VAL A 221 5.50 -11.33 -11.36
C VAL A 221 5.34 -10.45 -12.60
N PHE A 222 5.25 -9.13 -12.42
CA PHE A 222 5.24 -8.17 -13.53
C PHE A 222 6.49 -8.24 -14.40
N ILE A 223 7.67 -8.36 -13.80
CA ILE A 223 8.94 -8.40 -14.55
C ILE A 223 9.14 -9.74 -15.25
N LYS A 224 8.87 -10.87 -14.57
CA LYS A 224 9.24 -12.21 -15.06
C LYS A 224 8.21 -12.88 -15.94
N PHE A 225 6.91 -12.67 -15.68
CA PHE A 225 5.85 -13.46 -16.33
C PHE A 225 4.94 -12.64 -17.21
N LEU A 226 4.63 -11.42 -16.79
CA LEU A 226 3.58 -10.59 -17.38
C LEU A 226 4.12 -9.53 -18.34
N GLY A 227 5.32 -9.02 -18.06
CA GLY A 227 5.91 -7.89 -18.77
C GLY A 227 5.21 -6.57 -18.48
N ARG A 228 5.97 -5.46 -18.46
CA ARG A 228 5.42 -4.10 -18.30
C ARG A 228 4.91 -3.52 -19.64
N ARG A 229 4.11 -4.28 -20.41
CA ARG A 229 3.70 -3.88 -21.76
C ARG A 229 2.32 -3.26 -21.84
N SER A 230 1.37 -3.69 -21.00
CA SER A 230 -0.03 -3.26 -21.12
C SER A 230 -0.75 -3.22 -19.77
N PHE A 231 -1.63 -2.24 -19.61
CA PHE A 231 -2.35 -2.02 -18.35
C PHE A 231 -3.39 -3.12 -18.04
N HIS A 232 -3.93 -3.82 -19.04
CA HIS A 232 -4.87 -4.92 -18.81
C HIS A 232 -4.27 -6.01 -17.91
N VAL A 233 -2.96 -6.19 -17.95
CA VAL A 233 -2.24 -7.18 -17.15
C VAL A 233 -2.26 -6.85 -15.65
N VAL A 234 -2.37 -5.56 -15.30
CA VAL A 234 -2.60 -5.10 -13.91
C VAL A 234 -3.96 -5.58 -13.42
N LEU A 235 -4.99 -5.41 -14.25
CA LEU A 235 -6.34 -5.86 -13.94
C LEU A 235 -6.40 -7.39 -13.84
N GLU A 236 -5.73 -8.12 -14.71
CA GLU A 236 -5.66 -9.59 -14.66
C GLU A 236 -5.01 -10.10 -13.37
N GLN A 237 -3.84 -9.55 -13.01
CA GLN A 237 -3.18 -9.90 -11.75
C GLN A 237 -4.07 -9.55 -10.56
N GLN A 238 -4.71 -8.38 -10.57
CA GLN A 238 -5.61 -7.96 -9.50
C GLN A 238 -6.81 -8.92 -9.35
N VAL A 239 -7.46 -9.29 -10.46
CA VAL A 239 -8.58 -10.25 -10.44
C VAL A 239 -8.11 -11.58 -9.86
N MET A 240 -7.00 -12.13 -10.34
CA MET A 240 -6.53 -13.45 -9.92
C MET A 240 -6.08 -13.47 -8.46
N VAL A 241 -5.31 -12.47 -8.02
CA VAL A 241 -4.85 -12.37 -6.63
C VAL A 241 -6.02 -12.15 -5.68
N SER A 242 -6.95 -11.24 -6.00
CA SER A 242 -8.15 -11.02 -5.19
C SER A 242 -9.09 -12.23 -5.19
N LEU A 243 -9.21 -12.97 -6.29
CA LEU A 243 -10.00 -14.21 -6.36
C LEU A 243 -9.43 -15.29 -5.43
N PHE A 244 -8.12 -15.56 -5.51
CA PHE A 244 -7.51 -16.54 -4.61
C PHE A 244 -7.56 -16.08 -3.15
N GLY A 245 -7.32 -14.78 -2.90
CA GLY A 245 -7.51 -14.19 -1.57
C GLY A 245 -8.92 -14.41 -1.05
N PHE A 246 -9.94 -14.17 -1.89
CA PHE A 246 -11.34 -14.40 -1.57
C PHE A 246 -11.65 -15.86 -1.26
N LEU A 247 -11.08 -16.81 -2.01
CA LEU A 247 -11.24 -18.24 -1.72
C LEU A 247 -10.65 -18.59 -0.35
N PHE A 248 -9.44 -18.14 -0.04
CA PHE A 248 -8.80 -18.41 1.26
C PHE A 248 -9.55 -17.76 2.42
N THR A 249 -9.99 -16.51 2.29
CA THR A 249 -10.76 -15.84 3.35
C THR A 249 -12.16 -16.43 3.50
N THR A 250 -12.78 -16.89 2.42
CA THR A 250 -14.07 -17.61 2.48
C THR A 250 -13.91 -18.95 3.21
N ILE A 251 -12.84 -19.70 2.95
CA ILE A 251 -12.52 -20.91 3.71
C ILE A 251 -12.35 -20.58 5.19
N GLY A 252 -11.59 -19.53 5.53
CA GLY A 252 -11.41 -19.09 6.91
C GLY A 252 -12.74 -18.71 7.59
N LEU A 253 -13.59 -17.95 6.89
CA LEU A 253 -14.92 -17.56 7.36
C LEU A 253 -15.82 -18.77 7.65
N ILE A 254 -15.82 -19.78 6.78
CA ILE A 254 -16.60 -21.02 6.95
C ILE A 254 -16.05 -21.83 8.14
N VAL A 255 -14.73 -22.02 8.21
CA VAL A 255 -14.09 -22.80 9.28
C VAL A 255 -14.30 -22.15 10.64
N SER A 256 -14.27 -20.82 10.73
CA SER A 256 -14.52 -20.09 11.98
C SER A 256 -16.01 -19.96 12.34
N LYS A 257 -16.93 -20.41 11.47
CA LYS A 257 -18.39 -20.25 11.61
C LYS A 257 -18.84 -18.78 11.68
N ASP A 258 -17.99 -17.87 11.23
CA ASP A 258 -18.24 -16.42 11.24
C ASP A 258 -19.31 -16.02 10.21
N TYR A 259 -19.63 -16.90 9.25
CA TYR A 259 -20.74 -16.70 8.34
C TYR A 259 -22.09 -16.57 9.07
N GLU A 260 -22.30 -17.37 10.12
CA GLU A 260 -23.52 -17.30 10.94
C GLU A 260 -23.55 -16.03 11.79
N LEU A 261 -22.37 -15.52 12.18
CA LEU A 261 -22.23 -14.29 12.95
C LEU A 261 -22.65 -13.06 12.14
N MET A 262 -22.47 -13.02 10.81
CA MET A 262 -22.90 -11.87 9.99
C MET A 262 -24.36 -11.47 10.25
N ALA A 263 -25.27 -12.45 10.31
CA ALA A 263 -26.68 -12.17 10.53
C ALA A 263 -26.98 -11.70 11.95
N SER A 264 -26.22 -12.18 12.93
CA SER A 264 -26.32 -11.77 14.33
C SER A 264 -25.75 -10.37 14.54
N GLU A 265 -24.53 -10.12 14.07
CA GLU A 265 -23.86 -8.83 14.13
C GLU A 265 -24.70 -7.74 13.46
N ALA A 266 -25.26 -8.01 12.27
CA ALA A 266 -26.10 -7.05 11.58
C ALA A 266 -27.36 -6.62 12.37
N LYS A 267 -27.87 -7.47 13.29
CA LYS A 267 -29.00 -7.15 14.16
C LYS A 267 -28.59 -6.29 15.35
N THR A 268 -27.42 -6.58 15.93
CA THR A 268 -26.91 -5.89 17.14
C THR A 268 -26.02 -4.69 16.81
N PHE A 269 -25.70 -4.47 15.53
CA PHE A 269 -24.83 -3.39 15.09
C PHE A 269 -25.41 -2.03 15.45
N LYS A 270 -24.55 -1.15 15.98
CA LYS A 270 -24.93 0.23 16.27
C LYS A 270 -25.24 0.97 14.96
N GLY A 271 -26.47 1.47 14.83
CA GLY A 271 -27.01 2.01 13.57
C GLY A 271 -27.79 0.99 12.73
N GLY A 272 -27.96 -0.24 13.23
CA GLY A 272 -28.78 -1.28 12.64
C GLY A 272 -28.20 -1.93 11.37
N ARG A 273 -29.00 -2.82 10.78
CA ARG A 273 -28.61 -3.63 9.62
C ARG A 273 -28.19 -2.81 8.40
N SER A 274 -28.85 -1.67 8.15
CA SER A 274 -28.51 -0.82 7.00
C SER A 274 -27.12 -0.19 7.15
N SER A 275 -26.76 0.26 8.36
CA SER A 275 -25.44 0.80 8.65
C SER A 275 -24.37 -0.28 8.50
N TYR A 276 -24.63 -1.48 9.05
CA TYR A 276 -23.74 -2.64 8.90
C TYR A 276 -23.44 -2.95 7.42
N LEU A 277 -24.50 -3.10 6.61
CA LEU A 277 -24.35 -3.37 5.18
C LEU A 277 -23.63 -2.24 4.45
N SER A 278 -23.92 -0.98 4.78
CA SER A 278 -23.22 0.17 4.20
C SER A 278 -21.72 0.12 4.49
N VAL A 279 -21.33 -0.20 5.73
CA VAL A 279 -19.92 -0.33 6.12
C VAL A 279 -19.23 -1.46 5.34
N LEU A 280 -19.88 -2.62 5.21
CA LEU A 280 -19.31 -3.74 4.45
C LEU A 280 -19.21 -3.42 2.95
N ILE A 281 -20.26 -2.88 2.33
CA ILE A 281 -20.30 -2.58 0.88
C ILE A 281 -19.24 -1.51 0.53
N TRP A 282 -19.22 -0.39 1.27
CA TRP A 282 -18.20 0.62 1.04
C TRP A 282 -16.81 0.13 1.42
N GLY A 283 -16.69 -0.80 2.37
CA GLY A 283 -15.46 -1.52 2.66
C GLY A 283 -14.97 -2.28 1.43
N VAL A 284 -15.82 -3.10 0.83
CA VAL A 284 -15.53 -3.88 -0.39
C VAL A 284 -15.04 -2.96 -1.52
N VAL A 285 -15.78 -1.88 -1.78
CA VAL A 285 -15.45 -0.93 -2.85
C VAL A 285 -14.12 -0.23 -2.57
N SER A 286 -13.94 0.31 -1.37
CA SER A 286 -12.74 1.09 -1.02
C SER A 286 -11.48 0.23 -0.92
N PHE A 287 -11.55 -0.99 -0.38
CA PHE A 287 -10.43 -1.92 -0.42
C PHE A 287 -10.06 -2.26 -1.86
N GLN A 288 -11.03 -2.64 -2.69
CA GLN A 288 -10.73 -3.05 -4.06
C GLN A 288 -10.12 -1.92 -4.90
N VAL A 289 -10.67 -0.71 -4.79
CA VAL A 289 -10.13 0.49 -5.46
C VAL A 289 -8.73 0.82 -4.95
N GLY A 290 -8.49 0.70 -3.65
CA GLY A 290 -7.18 0.93 -3.04
C GLY A 290 -6.12 -0.06 -3.51
N ILE A 291 -6.43 -1.36 -3.49
CA ILE A 291 -5.50 -2.41 -3.93
C ILE A 291 -5.24 -2.27 -5.44
N LEU A 292 -6.27 -2.03 -6.26
CA LEU A 292 -6.09 -1.80 -7.69
C LEU A 292 -5.20 -0.56 -7.96
N GLY A 293 -5.43 0.54 -7.25
CA GLY A 293 -4.60 1.75 -7.34
C GLY A 293 -3.14 1.49 -6.97
N GLY A 294 -2.89 0.74 -5.88
CA GLY A 294 -1.56 0.35 -5.46
C GLY A 294 -0.85 -0.52 -6.50
N THR A 295 -1.51 -1.57 -6.99
CA THR A 295 -0.98 -2.46 -8.04
C THR A 295 -0.73 -1.70 -9.35
N ALA A 296 -1.57 -0.74 -9.71
CA ALA A 296 -1.39 0.12 -10.88
C ALA A 296 -0.18 1.05 -10.74
N VAL A 297 0.03 1.68 -9.59
CA VAL A 297 1.24 2.49 -9.33
C VAL A 297 2.49 1.62 -9.39
N LEU A 298 2.45 0.44 -8.76
CA LEU A 298 3.53 -0.54 -8.78
C LEU A 298 3.92 -0.90 -10.22
N PHE A 299 2.93 -1.13 -11.07
CA PHE A 299 3.15 -1.46 -12.49
C PHE A 299 3.68 -0.26 -13.29
N LEU A 300 3.05 0.90 -13.16
CA LEU A 300 3.32 2.09 -13.96
C LEU A 300 4.67 2.73 -13.60
N ALA A 301 5.06 2.70 -12.33
CA ALA A 301 6.28 3.35 -11.85
C ALA A 301 7.25 2.33 -11.26
N SER A 302 7.10 1.99 -9.97
CA SER A 302 8.01 1.11 -9.23
C SER A 302 7.45 0.75 -7.86
N THR A 303 8.03 -0.28 -7.22
CA THR A 303 7.80 -0.59 -5.79
C THR A 303 8.14 0.58 -4.88
N VAL A 304 9.15 1.38 -5.26
CA VAL A 304 9.57 2.55 -4.50
C VAL A 304 8.48 3.62 -4.49
N LEU A 305 7.90 3.98 -5.65
CA LEU A 305 6.82 4.98 -5.69
C LEU A 305 5.54 4.46 -5.00
N ALA A 306 5.20 3.19 -5.18
CA ALA A 306 4.09 2.57 -4.46
C ALA A 306 4.30 2.63 -2.93
N GLY A 307 5.53 2.36 -2.46
CA GLY A 307 5.91 2.52 -1.06
C GLY A 307 5.78 3.95 -0.56
N VAL A 308 6.21 4.94 -1.36
CA VAL A 308 6.04 6.37 -1.07
C VAL A 308 4.58 6.76 -0.93
N LEU A 309 3.71 6.36 -1.85
CA LEU A 309 2.28 6.67 -1.75
C LEU A 309 1.64 5.96 -0.56
N ASN A 310 2.05 4.71 -0.28
CA ASN A 310 1.59 3.99 0.91
C ASN A 310 2.01 4.68 2.20
N SER A 311 3.13 5.38 2.15
CA SER A 311 3.65 6.21 3.24
C SER A 311 2.83 7.48 3.39
N VAL A 312 2.58 8.24 2.32
CA VAL A 312 1.74 9.46 2.34
C VAL A 312 0.30 9.16 2.82
N ARG A 313 -0.21 7.95 2.54
CA ARG A 313 -1.49 7.48 3.07
C ARG A 313 -1.56 7.48 4.60
N VAL A 314 -0.46 7.20 5.29
CA VAL A 314 -0.42 7.06 6.76
C VAL A 314 -0.89 8.33 7.47
N PRO A 315 -0.30 9.52 7.25
CA PRO A 315 -0.75 10.74 7.89
C PRO A 315 -2.17 11.12 7.49
N LEU A 316 -2.59 10.87 6.24
CA LEU A 316 -3.97 11.11 5.80
C LEU A 316 -4.96 10.28 6.62
N THR A 317 -4.66 8.99 6.82
CA THR A 317 -5.51 8.10 7.62
C THR A 317 -5.54 8.53 9.08
N SER A 318 -4.40 8.89 9.66
CA SER A 318 -4.33 9.32 11.06
C SER A 318 -5.10 10.62 11.30
N ILE A 319 -4.96 11.62 10.42
CA ILE A 319 -5.72 12.87 10.51
C ILE A 319 -7.22 12.62 10.34
N ALA A 320 -7.62 11.82 9.34
CA ALA A 320 -9.01 11.49 9.12
C ALA A 320 -9.63 10.72 10.29
N ALA A 321 -8.86 9.83 10.94
CA ALA A 321 -9.28 9.10 12.12
C ALA A 321 -9.55 10.02 13.31
N ILE A 322 -8.68 11.02 13.53
CA ILE A 322 -8.86 12.02 14.59
C ILE A 322 -10.14 12.84 14.33
N ILE A 323 -10.34 13.32 13.10
CA ILE A 323 -11.47 14.19 12.78
C ILE A 323 -12.81 13.42 12.80
N LEU A 324 -12.84 12.21 12.25
CA LEU A 324 -14.10 11.47 12.04
C LEU A 324 -14.42 10.50 13.18
N LEU A 325 -13.42 9.85 13.76
CA LEU A 325 -13.60 8.85 14.82
C LEU A 325 -13.27 9.39 16.21
N HIS A 326 -12.73 10.61 16.30
CA HIS A 326 -12.30 11.21 17.57
C HIS A 326 -11.27 10.32 18.29
N ASP A 327 -10.37 9.69 17.53
CA ASP A 327 -9.29 8.86 18.05
C ASP A 327 -8.42 9.66 19.05
N PRO A 328 -7.97 9.05 20.17
CA PRO A 328 -7.14 9.74 21.15
C PRO A 328 -5.83 10.19 20.52
N MET A 329 -5.36 11.41 20.81
CA MET A 329 -4.14 11.95 20.23
C MET A 329 -3.18 12.46 21.31
N SER A 330 -2.22 11.61 21.68
CA SER A 330 -1.18 11.94 22.66
C SER A 330 -0.03 12.75 22.03
N GLY A 331 0.80 13.36 22.88
CA GLY A 331 2.05 13.99 22.45
C GLY A 331 3.00 13.02 21.76
N PHE A 332 3.08 11.77 22.22
CA PHE A 332 3.92 10.73 21.61
C PHE A 332 3.42 10.35 20.21
N LYS A 333 2.11 10.26 20.02
CA LYS A 333 1.51 9.98 18.71
C LYS A 333 1.75 11.12 17.73
N ILE A 334 1.64 12.38 18.18
CA ILE A 334 1.98 13.57 17.37
C ILE A 334 3.46 13.54 16.98
N LEU A 335 4.34 13.30 17.94
CA LEU A 335 5.78 13.19 17.70
C LEU A 335 6.09 12.07 16.69
N SER A 336 5.49 10.90 16.86
CA SER A 336 5.64 9.77 15.94
C SER A 336 5.16 10.10 14.53
N LEU A 337 4.03 10.80 14.39
CA LEU A 337 3.53 11.26 13.10
C LEU A 337 4.53 12.20 12.38
N ILE A 338 5.11 13.16 13.12
CA ILE A 338 6.12 14.10 12.58
C ILE A 338 7.39 13.36 12.15
N ILE A 339 7.90 12.45 12.99
CA ILE A 339 9.09 11.65 12.71
C ILE A 339 8.83 10.73 11.51
N THR A 340 7.66 10.11 11.43
CA THR A 340 7.24 9.27 10.31
C THR A 340 7.24 10.09 9.00
N PHE A 341 6.69 11.31 9.02
CA PHE A 341 6.73 12.22 7.88
C PHE A 341 8.17 12.57 7.45
N TRP A 342 9.07 12.83 8.40
CA TRP A 342 10.49 13.04 8.12
C TRP A 342 11.16 11.81 7.48
N GLY A 343 10.84 10.61 7.99
CA GLY A 343 11.33 9.35 7.43
C GLY A 343 10.91 9.18 5.98
N PHE A 344 9.65 9.50 5.67
CA PHE A 344 9.14 9.48 4.31
C PHE A 344 9.81 10.51 3.41
N ALA A 345 9.95 11.75 3.86
CA ALA A 345 10.64 12.79 3.10
C ALA A 345 12.08 12.39 2.77
N SER A 346 12.78 11.77 3.72
CA SER A 346 14.12 11.22 3.51
C SER A 346 14.13 10.11 2.45
N TYR A 347 13.20 9.15 2.54
CA TYR A 347 13.09 8.06 1.57
C TYR A 347 12.82 8.57 0.15
N ILE A 348 11.89 9.52 0.01
CA ILE A 348 11.53 10.14 -1.28
C ILE A 348 12.74 10.85 -1.87
N TYR A 349 13.43 11.67 -1.06
CA TYR A 349 14.59 12.44 -1.51
C TYR A 349 15.72 11.54 -2.03
N GLY A 350 16.01 10.43 -1.35
CA GLY A 350 17.09 9.52 -1.76
C GLY A 350 16.78 8.70 -3.00
N ASN A 351 15.51 8.38 -3.23
CA ASN A 351 15.09 7.56 -4.37
C ASN A 351 14.68 8.39 -5.59
N TYR A 352 14.77 9.71 -5.51
CA TYR A 352 14.71 10.55 -6.69
C TYR A 352 15.91 10.22 -7.60
N PRO A 353 15.74 10.11 -8.93
CA PRO A 353 16.87 9.86 -9.82
C PRO A 353 17.91 10.97 -9.64
N GLN A 354 19.02 10.66 -8.99
CA GLN A 354 20.21 11.48 -9.07
C GLN A 354 20.85 11.16 -10.41
N SER A 355 21.09 12.19 -11.23
CA SER A 355 22.01 12.07 -12.37
C SER A 355 23.27 11.40 -11.85
N GLU A 356 23.69 10.30 -12.48
CA GLU A 356 24.82 9.48 -12.05
C GLU A 356 26.00 10.36 -11.61
N ASP A 357 26.21 10.46 -10.30
CA ASP A 357 27.54 10.76 -9.76
C ASP A 357 28.32 9.47 -9.94
N SER A 358 28.94 9.31 -11.12
CA SER A 358 29.99 8.33 -11.33
C SER A 358 31.14 8.67 -10.38
N SER A 359 31.23 7.94 -9.27
CA SER A 359 32.40 7.89 -8.40
C SER A 359 33.45 6.97 -9.01
#